data_AF-A0A7Y5QE86-F1
#
_entry.id   AF-A0A7Y5QE86-F1
#
_cell.length_a   1.000
_cell.length_b   1.000
_cell.length_c   1.000
_cell.angle_alpha   90.00
_cell.angle_beta   90.00
_cell.angle_gamma   90.00
#
_symmetry.space_group_name_H-M   'P 1'
#
loop_
_entity.id
_entity.type
_entity.pdbx_description
1 polymer ?
#
loop_
_entity_poly.entity_id
_entity_poly.type
_entity_poly.pdbx_seq_one_letter_code
_entity_poly.pdbx_strand_id
1 'polypeptide(L)'
;MTQVTLGLDDLRACLASIAPVELKGMGLLREQPHLIAGSSRIARPQLVEAVTEIVAYTGRCAAAARQLANLTPVPLLSATLLEFGI
;
A
#
# COMPACT_ATOMS: atom_id res chain seq x y z
N MET A 1 -33.33 -2.97 11.60
CA MET A 1 -31.93 -2.66 11.26
C MET A 1 -31.22 -3.98 11.02
N THR A 2 -30.95 -4.32 9.77
CA THR A 2 -30.28 -5.58 9.40
C THR A 2 -28.82 -5.45 9.80
N GLN A 3 -28.40 -6.17 10.83
CA GLN A 3 -27.03 -6.20 11.29
C GLN A 3 -26.20 -6.99 10.26
N VAL A 4 -25.48 -6.27 9.39
CA VAL A 4 -24.51 -6.88 8.47
C VAL A 4 -23.38 -7.42 9.34
N THR A 5 -23.37 -8.74 9.53
CA THR A 5 -22.26 -9.43 10.17
C THR A 5 -21.20 -9.62 9.10
N LEU A 6 -20.19 -8.75 9.10
CA LEU A 6 -19.03 -8.92 8.22
C LEU A 6 -18.24 -10.13 8.72
N GLY A 7 -18.27 -11.23 7.98
CA GLY A 7 -17.51 -12.44 8.29
C GLY A 7 -16.02 -12.27 8.00
N LEU A 8 -15.19 -13.19 8.52
CA LEU A 8 -13.76 -13.22 8.22
C LEU A 8 -13.51 -13.35 6.70
N ASP A 9 -14.34 -14.12 5.99
CA ASP A 9 -14.19 -14.31 4.55
C ASP A 9 -14.63 -13.07 3.75
N ASP A 10 -15.62 -12.32 4.23
CA ASP A 10 -16.00 -11.02 3.63
C ASP A 10 -14.88 -10.00 3.79
N LEU A 11 -14.21 -9.99 4.96
CA LEU A 11 -13.07 -9.13 5.20
C LEU A 11 -11.88 -9.51 4.31
N ARG A 12 -11.59 -10.81 4.17
CA ARG A 12 -10.54 -11.29 3.26
C ARG A 12 -10.84 -10.92 1.81
N ALA A 13 -12.08 -11.11 1.35
CA ALA A 13 -12.50 -10.74 0.00
C ALA A 13 -12.39 -9.22 -0.22
N CYS A 14 -12.81 -8.42 0.77
CA CYS A 14 -12.67 -6.97 0.74
C CYS A 14 -11.20 -6.55 0.61
N LEU A 15 -10.31 -7.09 1.44
CA LEU A 15 -8.89 -6.76 1.41
C LEU A 15 -8.21 -7.26 0.12
N ALA A 16 -8.57 -8.45 -0.38
CA ALA A 16 -8.08 -8.99 -1.64
C ALA A 16 -8.56 -8.20 -2.88
N SER A 17 -9.68 -7.48 -2.76
CA SER A 17 -10.20 -6.61 -3.82
C SER A 17 -9.50 -5.25 -3.91
N ILE A 18 -8.68 -4.88 -2.92
CA ILE A 18 -7.93 -3.63 -2.93
C ILE A 18 -6.88 -3.71 -4.04
N ALA A 19 -7.02 -2.84 -5.03
CA ALA A 19 -6.04 -2.74 -6.10
C ALA A 19 -4.65 -2.40 -5.51
N PRO A 20 -3.57 -3.04 -6.01
CA PRO A 20 -2.22 -2.68 -5.63
C PRO A 20 -1.96 -1.19 -5.86
N VAL A 21 -1.15 -0.61 -4.99
CA VAL A 21 -0.72 0.78 -5.17
C VAL A 21 0.35 0.80 -6.25
N GLU A 22 0.02 1.39 -7.38
CA GLU A 22 0.92 1.48 -8.53
C GLU A 22 1.77 2.74 -8.46
N LEU A 23 2.78 2.75 -7.58
CA LEU A 23 3.77 3.84 -7.52
C LEU A 23 4.82 3.66 -8.61
N LYS A 24 5.27 4.76 -9.23
CA LYS A 24 6.32 4.76 -10.25
C LYS A 24 7.60 4.05 -9.79
N GLY A 25 7.99 4.26 -8.54
CA GLY A 25 9.13 3.55 -7.94
C GLY A 25 8.95 2.03 -7.93
N MET A 26 7.75 1.53 -7.62
CA MET A 26 7.45 0.09 -7.65
C MET A 26 7.46 -0.46 -9.08
N GLY A 27 6.95 0.30 -10.04
CA GLY A 27 7.07 -0.03 -11.47
C GLY A 27 8.52 -0.20 -11.89
N LEU A 28 9.38 0.77 -11.58
CA LEU A 28 10.81 0.72 -11.89
C LEU A 28 11.50 -0.50 -11.26
N LEU A 29 11.17 -0.84 -10.01
CA LEU A 29 11.74 -2.01 -9.33
C LEU A 29 11.29 -3.35 -9.95
N ARG A 30 10.03 -3.45 -10.41
CA ARG A 30 9.54 -4.65 -11.12
C ARG A 30 10.22 -4.83 -12.47
N GLU A 31 10.39 -3.75 -13.23
CA GLU A 31 11.05 -3.77 -14.54
C GLU A 31 12.55 -4.02 -14.41
N GLN A 32 13.17 -3.51 -13.34
CA GLN A 32 14.60 -3.56 -13.11
C GLN A 32 14.92 -3.97 -11.66
N PRO A 33 14.75 -5.26 -11.30
CA PRO A 33 14.95 -5.73 -9.92
C PRO A 33 16.36 -5.47 -9.37
N HIS A 34 17.35 -5.41 -10.27
CA HIS A 34 18.74 -5.10 -9.93
C HIS A 34 18.94 -3.68 -9.39
N LEU A 35 17.97 -2.76 -9.54
CA LEU A 35 17.97 -1.45 -8.87
C LEU A 35 17.99 -1.58 -7.34
N ILE A 36 17.43 -2.65 -6.79
CA ILE A 36 17.46 -2.93 -5.33
C ILE A 36 18.89 -3.11 -4.85
N ALA A 37 19.76 -3.70 -5.68
CA ALA A 37 21.17 -3.93 -5.36
C ALA A 37 22.04 -2.66 -5.48
N GLY A 38 21.46 -1.50 -5.82
CA GLY A 38 22.14 -0.20 -5.87
C GLY A 38 23.16 -0.05 -7.00
N SER A 39 23.21 -0.99 -7.94
CA SER A 39 24.23 -1.07 -9.00
C SER A 39 23.86 -0.33 -10.29
N SER A 40 22.59 0.06 -10.47
CA SER A 40 22.11 0.71 -11.69
C SER A 40 21.64 2.15 -11.44
N ARG A 41 21.89 3.02 -12.45
CA ARG A 41 21.61 4.45 -12.38
C ARG A 41 20.20 4.73 -12.88
N ILE A 42 19.31 5.17 -11.99
CA ILE A 42 18.01 5.74 -12.35
C ILE A 42 18.22 7.17 -12.85
N ALA A 43 17.57 7.55 -13.95
CA ALA A 43 17.64 8.92 -14.43
C ALA A 43 17.04 9.87 -13.38
N ARG A 44 17.73 10.98 -13.07
CA ARG A 44 17.30 11.95 -12.04
C ARG A 44 15.84 12.39 -12.17
N PRO A 45 15.29 12.66 -13.37
CA PRO A 45 13.87 13.02 -13.51
C PRO A 45 12.93 11.91 -13.03
N GLN A 46 13.21 10.64 -13.34
CA GLN A 46 12.41 9.51 -12.90
C GLN A 46 12.47 9.34 -11.38
N LEU A 47 13.65 9.56 -10.79
CA LEU A 47 13.82 9.51 -9.34
C LEU A 47 13.01 10.61 -8.64
N VAL A 48 13.06 11.85 -9.13
CA VAL A 48 12.28 12.97 -8.57
C VAL A 48 10.79 12.66 -8.59
N GLU A 49 10.29 12.12 -9.70
CA GLU A 49 8.88 11.77 -9.83
C GLU A 49 8.48 10.64 -8.88
N ALA A 50 9.25 9.55 -8.83
CA ALA A 50 8.99 8.43 -7.91
C ALA A 50 9.02 8.88 -6.43
N VAL A 51 9.96 9.74 -6.05
CA VAL A 51 10.06 10.30 -4.70
C VAL A 51 8.89 11.23 -4.39
N THR A 52 8.50 12.09 -5.34
CA THR A 52 7.36 12.99 -5.17
C THR A 52 6.07 12.20 -4.96
N GLU A 53 5.90 11.12 -5.72
CA GLU A 53 4.73 10.27 -5.66
C GLU A 53 4.62 9.52 -4.31
N ILE A 54 5.71 8.90 -3.83
CA ILE A 54 5.69 8.19 -2.55
C ILE A 54 5.49 9.15 -1.36
N VAL A 55 6.04 10.36 -1.42
CA VAL A 55 5.80 11.40 -0.41
C VAL A 55 4.33 11.82 -0.42
N ALA A 56 3.75 12.06 -1.59
CA ALA A 56 2.34 12.41 -1.70
C ALA A 56 1.41 11.28 -1.22
N TYR A 57 1.73 10.03 -1.57
CA TYR A 57 0.98 8.85 -1.14
C TYR A 57 1.02 8.68 0.39
N THR A 58 2.21 8.71 0.99
CA THR A 58 2.37 8.59 2.44
C THR A 58 1.69 9.74 3.19
N GLY A 59 1.69 10.95 2.62
CA GLY A 59 0.91 12.08 3.13
C GLY A 59 -0.60 11.81 3.19
N ARG A 60 -1.18 11.20 2.15
CA ARG A 60 -2.60 10.79 2.13
C ARG A 60 -2.89 9.71 3.16
N CYS A 61 -2.01 8.70 3.26
CA CYS A 61 -2.13 7.65 4.27
C CYS A 61 -2.13 8.22 5.69
N ALA A 62 -1.22 9.15 5.99
CA ALA A 62 -1.15 9.81 7.28
C ALA A 62 -2.42 10.63 7.58
N ALA A 63 -2.98 11.31 6.57
CA ALA A 63 -4.23 12.05 6.73
C ALA A 63 -5.42 11.12 7.02
N ALA A 64 -5.55 10.02 6.27
CA ALA A 64 -6.58 9.01 6.50
C ALA A 64 -6.44 8.37 7.88
N ALA A 65 -5.22 7.99 8.29
CA ALA A 65 -4.97 7.42 9.62
C ALA A 65 -5.41 8.37 10.74
N ARG A 66 -5.16 9.68 10.61
CA ARG A 66 -5.65 10.68 11.57
C ARG A 66 -7.17 10.76 11.62
N GLN A 67 -7.86 10.65 10.48
CA GLN A 67 -9.33 10.65 10.43
C GLN A 67 -9.93 9.40 11.09
N LEU A 68 -9.24 8.26 10.99
CA LEU A 68 -9.68 6.99 11.55
C LEU A 68 -9.27 6.81 13.03
N ALA A 69 -8.46 7.70 13.59
CA ALA A 69 -7.87 7.56 14.93
C ALA A 69 -8.91 7.45 16.07
N ASN A 70 -10.12 7.98 15.87
CA ASN A 70 -11.20 7.93 16.86
C ASN A 70 -12.08 6.67 16.73
N LEU A 71 -11.81 5.79 15.76
CA LEU A 71 -12.52 4.53 15.59
C LEU A 71 -11.84 3.44 16.42
N THR A 72 -12.61 2.56 17.05
CA THR A 72 -12.07 1.39 17.74
C THR A 72 -11.44 0.44 16.71
N PRO A 73 -10.12 0.16 16.77
CA PRO A 73 -9.48 -0.77 15.86
C PRO A 73 -10.05 -2.17 16.03
N VAL A 74 -10.30 -2.87 14.92
CA VAL A 74 -10.62 -4.30 14.92
C VAL A 74 -9.33 -5.08 14.68
N PRO A 75 -8.82 -5.86 15.65
CA PRO A 75 -7.53 -6.52 15.52
C PRO A 75 -7.56 -7.67 14.50
N LEU A 76 -6.67 -7.52 13.51
CA LEU A 76 -6.13 -8.46 12.52
C LEU A 76 -5.55 -9.79 13.03
N LEU A 77 -6.14 -10.51 13.99
CA LEU A 77 -5.40 -11.60 14.67
C LEU A 77 -5.10 -12.84 13.79
N SER A 78 -5.88 -13.08 12.75
CA SER A 78 -5.80 -14.31 11.93
C SER A 78 -5.69 -14.04 10.43
N ALA A 79 -5.58 -12.78 10.02
CA ALA A 79 -5.39 -12.42 8.62
C ALA A 79 -3.91 -12.15 8.35
N THR A 80 -3.30 -12.98 7.49
CA THR A 80 -1.99 -12.66 6.92
C THR A 80 -2.21 -11.68 5.78
N LEU A 81 -1.79 -10.43 5.97
CA LEU A 81 -1.75 -9.43 4.91
C LEU A 81 -0.40 -9.53 4.22
N LEU A 82 -0.40 -9.82 2.92
CA LEU A 82 0.78 -9.62 2.08
C LEU A 82 0.92 -8.12 1.86
N GLU A 83 1.51 -7.42 2.84
CA GLU A 83 1.56 -5.96 2.85
C GLU A 83 2.43 -5.39 1.73
N PHE A 84 3.29 -6.20 1.11
CA PHE A 84 4.08 -5.83 -0.05
C PHE A 84 4.19 -7.07 -0.92
N GLY A 85 3.53 -7.06 -2.08
CA GLY A 85 3.56 -8.14 -3.07
C GLY A 85 4.94 -8.28 -3.73
N ILE A 86 5.93 -8.65 -2.93
CA ILE A 86 7.28 -9.08 -3.33
C ILE A 86 7.43 -10.55 -2.97
#